data_AF-A0A1B6AMA1-F1
#
_entry.id   AF-A0A1B6AMA1-F1
#
_cell.length_a   1.000
_cell.length_b   1.000
_cell.length_c   1.000
_cell.angle_alpha   90.00
_cell.angle_beta   90.00
_cell.angle_gamma   90.00
#
_symmetry.space_group_name_H-M   'P 1'
#
loop_
_entity.id
_entity.type
_entity.pdbx_description
1 polymer ?
#
loop_
_entity_poly.entity_id
_entity_poly.type
_entity_poly.pdbx_seq_one_letter_code
_entity_poly.pdbx_strand_id
1 'polypeptide(L)'
;MSPQDPTDAHATVTVRRRADRENLGEARLRITVELGYPSDIGGQCRVVRRQVAERVAALTDMTVAEVAVEVERLHAPLLERRGREERVR
;
A
#
# COMPACT_ATOMS: atom_id res chain seq x y z
N MET A 1 -1.77 -4.24 -19.42
CA MET A 1 -1.38 -4.20 -18.00
C MET A 1 -1.96 -5.46 -17.38
N SER A 2 -1.12 -6.47 -17.19
CA SER A 2 -1.56 -7.77 -16.69
C SER A 2 -1.74 -7.68 -15.17
N PRO A 3 -2.68 -8.42 -14.55
CA PRO A 3 -2.89 -8.39 -13.10
C PRO A 3 -1.71 -8.89 -12.26
N GLN A 4 -0.63 -9.32 -12.92
CA GLN A 4 0.57 -9.93 -12.33
C GLN A 4 1.86 -9.16 -12.65
N ASP A 5 1.76 -7.97 -13.27
CA ASP A 5 2.91 -7.06 -13.23
C ASP A 5 3.19 -6.77 -11.76
N PRO A 6 4.38 -7.10 -11.23
CA PRO A 6 4.74 -6.76 -9.86
C PRO A 6 4.61 -5.25 -9.76
N THR A 7 3.55 -4.83 -9.05
CA THR A 7 3.46 -3.45 -8.63
C THR A 7 4.63 -3.27 -7.66
N ASP A 8 5.39 -2.19 -7.78
CA ASP A 8 6.45 -1.80 -6.81
C ASP A 8 5.85 -1.44 -5.42
N ALA A 9 4.66 -1.98 -5.12
CA ALA A 9 3.97 -1.86 -3.86
C ALA A 9 4.38 -3.00 -2.94
N HIS A 10 4.94 -2.64 -1.80
CA HIS A 10 5.33 -3.56 -0.74
C HIS A 10 4.33 -3.48 0.41
N ALA A 11 3.96 -4.63 0.99
CA ALA A 11 3.04 -4.68 2.12
C ALA A 11 3.61 -5.52 3.26
N THR A 12 3.67 -4.93 4.45
CA THR A 12 4.05 -5.60 5.69
C THR A 12 2.85 -5.70 6.62
N VAL A 13 2.56 -6.89 7.14
CA VAL A 13 1.46 -7.14 8.06
C VAL A 13 2.00 -7.65 9.39
N THR A 14 1.61 -6.99 10.47
CA THR A 14 1.89 -7.43 11.85
C THR A 14 0.59 -7.86 12.50
N VAL A 15 0.52 -9.13 12.90
CA VAL A 15 -0.65 -9.69 13.58
C VAL A 15 -0.33 -9.84 15.07
N ARG A 16 -1.24 -9.35 15.91
CA ARG A 16 -1.21 -9.58 17.35
C ARG A 16 -2.43 -10.39 17.73
N ARG A 17 -2.21 -11.63 18.18
CA ARG A 17 -3.28 -12.45 18.74
C ARG A 17 -3.82 -11.76 19.99
N ARG A 18 -5.13 -11.57 20.05
CA ARG A 18 -5.80 -11.29 21.32
C ARG A 18 -6.36 -12.59 21.91
N ALA A 19 -6.44 -12.62 23.23
CA ALA A 19 -6.83 -13.80 23.99
C ALA A 19 -8.35 -13.95 24.16
N ASP A 20 -9.13 -12.96 23.71
CA ASP A 20 -10.59 -13.04 23.63
C ASP A 20 -10.99 -13.89 22.43
N ARG A 21 -11.72 -14.98 22.70
CA ARG A 21 -12.03 -16.04 21.75
C ARG A 21 -12.95 -15.64 20.59
N GLU A 22 -13.40 -14.39 20.51
CA GLU A 22 -14.33 -13.96 19.46
C GLU A 22 -13.62 -13.59 18.15
N ASN A 23 -12.37 -13.11 18.19
CA ASN A 23 -11.64 -12.70 16.98
C ASN A 23 -10.24 -13.33 16.93
N LEU A 24 -9.71 -13.58 15.73
CA LEU A 24 -8.36 -14.14 15.56
C LEU A 24 -7.24 -13.22 16.09
N GLY A 25 -7.54 -11.92 16.25
CA GLY A 25 -6.64 -10.92 16.81
C GLY A 25 -6.76 -9.56 16.11
N GLU A 26 -5.76 -8.71 16.36
CA GLU A 26 -5.61 -7.40 15.71
C GLU A 26 -4.56 -7.47 14.60
N ALA A 27 -4.93 -6.99 13.42
CA ALA A 27 -4.01 -6.83 12.30
C ALA A 27 -3.61 -5.36 12.14
N ARG A 28 -2.31 -5.12 11.99
CA ARG A 28 -1.73 -3.82 11.60
C ARG A 28 -1.05 -3.98 10.25
N LEU A 29 -1.40 -3.12 9.31
CA LEU A 29 -0.90 -3.18 7.94
C LEU A 29 -0.12 -1.90 7.61
N ARG A 30 1.07 -2.08 7.04
CA ARG A 30 1.87 -1.01 6.43
C ARG A 30 1.99 -1.34 4.95
N ILE A 31 1.56 -0.41 4.10
CA ILE A 31 1.58 -0.58 2.65
C ILE A 31 2.38 0.57 2.07
N THR A 32 3.48 0.23 1.44
CA THR A 32 4.26 1.12 0.61
C THR A 32 3.70 1.08 -0.80
N VAL A 33 3.45 2.24 -1.40
CA VAL A 33 3.03 2.37 -2.80
C VAL A 33 3.92 3.36 -3.54
N GLU A 34 4.13 3.10 -4.83
CA GLU A 34 4.69 4.06 -5.76
C GLU A 34 3.56 4.65 -6.61
N LEU A 35 3.49 5.99 -6.69
CA LEU A 35 2.41 6.69 -7.38
C LEU A 35 2.94 7.53 -8.54
N GLY A 36 2.34 7.41 -9.72
CA GLY A 36 2.63 8.31 -10.85
C GLY A 36 2.24 9.76 -10.53
N TYR A 37 3.02 10.74 -10.96
CA TYR A 37 2.73 12.17 -10.79
C TYR A 37 2.46 12.83 -12.15
N PRO A 38 1.44 13.69 -12.29
CA PRO A 38 0.54 14.14 -11.25
C PRO A 38 -0.57 13.12 -10.94
N SER A 39 -0.80 12.84 -9.66
CA SER A 39 -1.96 12.11 -9.15
C SER A 39 -2.39 12.64 -7.79
N ASP A 40 -3.66 12.41 -7.43
CA ASP A 40 -4.20 12.78 -6.12
C ASP A 40 -3.76 11.77 -5.05
N ILE A 41 -2.57 11.99 -4.49
CA ILE A 41 -1.95 11.12 -3.47
C ILE A 41 -2.90 10.91 -2.28
N GLY A 42 -3.58 11.97 -1.82
CA GLY A 42 -4.49 11.89 -0.68
C GLY A 42 -5.74 11.07 -0.98
N GLY A 43 -6.35 11.28 -2.15
CA GLY A 43 -7.48 10.49 -2.64
C GLY A 43 -7.14 9.01 -2.83
N GLN A 44 -6.01 8.72 -3.49
CA GLN A 44 -5.55 7.36 -3.73
C GLN A 44 -5.25 6.63 -2.41
N CYS A 45 -4.49 7.25 -1.50
CA CYS A 45 -4.20 6.64 -0.19
C CYS A 45 -5.47 6.35 0.60
N ARG A 46 -6.48 7.24 0.55
CA ARG A 46 -7.78 7.02 1.21
C ARG A 46 -8.52 5.81 0.63
N VAL A 47 -8.53 5.67 -0.70
CA VAL A 47 -9.16 4.53 -1.38
C VAL A 47 -8.45 3.23 -1.01
N VAL A 48 -7.11 3.21 -1.09
CA VAL A 48 -6.29 2.04 -0.73
C VAL A 48 -6.56 1.64 0.72
N ARG A 49 -6.52 2.60 1.65
CA ARG A 49 -6.78 2.34 3.08
C ARG A 49 -8.14 1.67 3.31
N ARG A 50 -9.19 2.13 2.61
CA ARG A 50 -10.54 1.58 2.75
C ARG A 50 -10.63 0.16 2.16
N GLN A 51 -10.18 -0.02 0.92
CA GLN A 51 -10.27 -1.31 0.24
C GLN A 51 -9.48 -2.40 0.95
N VAL A 52 -8.28 -2.07 1.45
CA VAL A 52 -7.45 -3.02 2.19
C VAL A 52 -8.11 -3.40 3.51
N ALA A 53 -8.62 -2.44 4.28
CA ALA A 53 -9.30 -2.72 5.54
C ALA A 53 -10.52 -3.63 5.34
N GLU A 54 -11.38 -3.31 4.36
CA GLU A 54 -12.56 -4.12 4.02
C GLU A 54 -12.16 -5.54 3.58
N ARG A 55 -11.17 -5.67 2.70
CA ARG A 55 -10.77 -6.97 2.14
C ARG A 55 -10.08 -7.87 3.15
N VAL A 56 -9.25 -7.30 4.03
CA VAL A 56 -8.59 -8.05 5.10
C VAL A 56 -9.60 -8.49 6.15
N ALA A 57 -10.50 -7.59 6.57
CA ALA A 57 -11.56 -7.96 7.51
C ALA A 57 -12.44 -9.11 6.96
N ALA A 58 -12.81 -9.05 5.68
CA ALA A 58 -13.61 -10.08 5.03
C ALA A 58 -12.89 -11.43 4.88
N LEU A 59 -11.55 -11.43 4.77
CA LEU A 59 -10.76 -12.64 4.50
C LEU A 59 -10.17 -13.28 5.74
N THR A 60 -10.07 -12.55 6.86
CA THR A 60 -9.22 -12.99 7.96
C THR A 60 -9.89 -13.09 9.33
N ASP A 61 -11.18 -12.76 9.45
CA ASP A 61 -11.92 -12.79 10.73
C ASP A 61 -11.12 -12.12 11.87
N MET A 62 -10.40 -11.05 11.49
CA MET A 62 -9.54 -10.23 12.33
C MET A 62 -10.03 -8.79 12.28
N THR A 63 -9.87 -8.08 13.41
CA THR A 63 -10.10 -6.65 13.45
C THR A 63 -8.86 -5.92 12.92
N VAL A 64 -9.03 -5.12 11.87
CA VAL A 64 -7.95 -4.27 11.34
C VAL A 64 -7.85 -3.02 12.21
N ALA A 65 -6.84 -2.96 13.07
CA ALA A 65 -6.65 -1.85 14.00
C ALA A 65 -6.04 -0.62 13.31
N GLU A 66 -5.17 -0.83 12.33
CA GLU A 66 -4.44 0.24 11.67
C GLU A 66 -4.03 -0.16 10.24
N VAL A 67 -4.20 0.77 9.31
CA VAL A 67 -3.67 0.68 7.94
C VAL A 67 -2.90 1.96 7.64
N ALA A 68 -1.58 1.87 7.64
CA ALA A 68 -0.67 2.92 7.25
C ALA A 68 -0.31 2.76 5.77
N VAL A 69 -0.42 3.86 5.00
CA VAL A 69 -0.01 3.91 3.59
C VAL A 69 1.15 4.87 3.47
N GLU A 70 2.30 4.39 3.00
CA GLU A 70 3.52 5.14 2.76
C GLU A 70 3.76 5.27 1.26
N VAL A 71 4.19 6.45 0.82
CA VAL A 71 4.50 6.70 -0.59
C VAL A 71 6.01 6.84 -0.71
N GLU A 72 6.67 5.84 -1.29
CA GLU A 72 8.13 5.83 -1.42
C GLU A 72 8.63 6.59 -2.65
N ARG A 73 7.90 6.52 -3.78
CA ARG A 73 8.25 7.25 -5.00
C ARG A 73 7.04 7.89 -5.68
N LEU A 74 7.28 9.11 -6.15
CA LEU A 74 6.37 9.84 -7.02
C LEU A 74 6.95 9.87 -8.45
N HIS A 75 6.41 9.03 -9.34
CA HIS A 75 6.87 8.89 -10.71
C HIS A 75 6.32 9.99 -11.61
N ALA A 76 7.00 11.14 -11.70
CA ALA A 76 6.65 12.15 -12.68
C ALA A 76 7.23 11.79 -14.07
N PRO A 77 6.42 11.63 -15.14
CA PRO A 77 6.90 11.38 -16.49
C PRO A 77 7.90 12.43 -16.99
N LEU A 78 7.80 13.67 -16.45
CA LEU A 78 8.73 14.76 -16.74
C LEU A 78 10.11 14.57 -16.09
N LEU A 79 10.19 13.91 -14.93
CA LEU A 79 11.45 13.64 -14.22
C LEU A 79 12.12 12.34 -14.71
N GLU A 80 11.35 11.35 -15.18
CA GLU A 80 11.90 10.12 -15.76
C GLU A 80 12.72 10.36 -17.03
N ARG A 81 12.35 11.37 -17.83
CA ARG A 81 13.09 11.73 -19.05
C ARG A 81 14.48 12.31 -18.72
N ARG A 82 14.60 13.06 -17.61
CA ARG A 82 15.85 13.71 -17.18
C ARG A 82 16.80 12.72 -16.47
N GLY A 83 16.28 11.76 -15.72
CA GLY A 83 17.11 10.75 -15.03
C GLY A 83 17.76 9.71 -15.97
N ARG A 84 17.20 9.51 -17.17
CA ARG A 84 17.77 8.63 -18.20
C ARG A 84 18.95 9.25 -18.94
N GLU A 85 19.03 10.58 -19.00
CA GLU A 85 20.14 11.32 -19.61
C GLU A 85 21.35 11.47 -18.68
N GLU A 86 21.17 11.36 -17.36
CA GLU A 86 22.24 11.56 -16.38
C GLU A 86 23.03 10.28 -16.08
N ARG A 87 22.56 9.11 -16.54
CA ARG A 87 23.30 7.83 -16.51
C ARG A 87 23.99 7.53 -17.85
N VAL A 88 24.61 8.55 -18.43
CA VAL A 88 25.57 8.41 -19.54
C VAL A 88 26.74 9.35 -19.25
N ARG A 89 27.60 8.99 -18.29
CA ARG A 89 28.94 9.55 -18.15
C ARG A 89 29.88 8.47 -17.63
#